data_AF-K1T672-F1
#
_entry.id   AF-K1T672-F1
#
_cell.length_a   1.000
_cell.length_b   1.000
_cell.length_c   1.000
_cell.angle_alpha   90.00
_cell.angle_beta   90.00
_cell.angle_gamma   90.00
#
_symmetry.space_group_name_H-M   'P 1'
#
loop_
_entity.id
_entity.type
_entity.pdbx_description
1 polymer ?
#
loop_
_entity_poly.entity_id
_entity_poly.type
_entity_poly.pdbx_seq_one_letter_code
_entity_poly.pdbx_strand_id
1 'polypeptide(L)'
;EAIAATKEYVKAHNLGRVKVNYRLRDAIFSRQRYWGEPFPVYYKNGMPYMIDSSKLPLELPEVAKFLPTETGEPPLGHATKWAWDVEKGEVVENNLIDNVTIFPLELNTMPGFAGSSAYYLRYMDPHNAQALVSEKADHYWQNVDLYVGGTEHATGHLIYSRFWNKFLHDLGVSIKEEPFQKLVNQGMIQGRSNFCISHQRHQHLCVIEPERPVRNHSAACGCEYCIQRYSGCRSFQSMAS
;
A
#
# COMPACT_ATOMS: atom_id res chain seq x y z
N GLU A 1 -1.30 -38.22 12.41
CA GLU A 1 -2.30 -39.31 12.32
C GLU A 1 -3.49 -39.09 13.26
N ALA A 2 -3.30 -38.95 14.58
CA ALA A 2 -4.40 -38.74 15.53
C ALA A 2 -5.36 -37.59 15.16
N ILE A 3 -4.85 -36.40 14.81
CA ILE A 3 -5.68 -35.25 14.40
C ILE A 3 -6.55 -35.57 13.17
N ALA A 4 -6.02 -36.34 12.20
CA ALA A 4 -6.77 -36.72 11.01
C ALA A 4 -7.88 -37.72 11.36
N ALA A 5 -7.58 -38.75 12.17
CA ALA A 5 -8.56 -39.71 12.64
C ALA A 5 -9.68 -39.04 13.47
N THR A 6 -9.34 -38.10 14.35
CA THR A 6 -10.32 -37.33 15.13
C THR A 6 -11.23 -36.50 14.23
N LYS A 7 -10.69 -35.87 13.16
CA LYS A 7 -11.50 -35.10 12.19
C LYS A 7 -12.55 -35.96 11.49
N GLU A 8 -12.17 -37.17 11.06
CA GLU A 8 -13.09 -38.11 10.42
C GLU A 8 -14.14 -38.64 11.40
N TYR A 9 -13.73 -38.98 12.63
CA TYR A 9 -14.64 -39.42 13.68
C TYR A 9 -15.70 -38.36 14.01
N VAL A 10 -15.28 -37.10 14.21
CA VAL A 10 -16.18 -35.98 14.52
C VAL A 10 -17.22 -35.76 13.41
N LYS A 11 -16.82 -35.87 12.13
CA LYS A 11 -17.73 -35.78 10.98
C LYS A 11 -18.71 -36.96 10.95
N ALA A 12 -18.21 -38.20 11.03
CA ALA A 12 -19.03 -39.41 10.93
C ALA A 12 -20.09 -39.51 12.03
N HIS A 13 -19.81 -38.96 13.21
CA HIS A 13 -20.70 -38.99 14.36
C HIS A 13 -21.47 -37.68 14.58
N ASN A 14 -21.41 -36.72 13.65
CA ASN A 14 -22.08 -35.42 13.75
C ASN A 14 -21.81 -34.66 15.07
N LEU A 15 -20.59 -34.76 15.61
CA LEU A 15 -20.19 -34.13 16.89
C LEU A 15 -19.68 -32.69 16.71
N GLY A 16 -19.62 -32.20 15.47
CA GLY A 16 -19.15 -30.86 15.14
C GLY A 16 -18.67 -30.78 13.69
N ARG A 17 -17.98 -29.68 13.36
CA ARG A 17 -17.39 -29.45 12.05
C ARG A 17 -15.89 -29.18 12.15
N VAL A 18 -15.14 -29.71 11.18
CA VAL A 18 -13.73 -29.39 11.03
C VAL A 18 -13.61 -27.97 10.49
N LYS A 19 -12.91 -27.10 11.21
CA LYS A 19 -12.65 -25.72 10.80
C LYS A 19 -11.16 -25.51 10.60
N VAL A 20 -10.78 -24.97 9.44
CA VAL A 20 -9.44 -24.42 9.22
C VAL A 20 -9.44 -22.98 9.73
N ASN A 21 -8.45 -22.63 10.55
CA ASN A 21 -8.28 -21.26 11.03
C ASN A 21 -6.97 -20.70 10.47
N TYR A 22 -6.99 -19.42 10.12
CA TYR A 22 -5.82 -18.68 9.64
C TYR A 22 -5.36 -17.70 10.71
N ARG A 23 -4.04 -17.49 10.82
CA ARG A 23 -3.48 -16.43 11.67
C ARG A 23 -3.61 -15.05 11.04
N LEU A 24 -3.71 -15.00 9.70
CA LEU A 24 -3.92 -13.78 8.94
C LEU A 24 -5.25 -13.12 9.37
N ARG A 25 -5.22 -11.80 9.52
CA ARG A 25 -6.39 -10.97 9.81
C ARG A 25 -6.68 -10.06 8.62
N ASP A 26 -7.91 -9.59 8.56
CA ASP A 26 -8.32 -8.65 7.52
C ASP A 26 -7.50 -7.36 7.59
N ALA A 27 -7.19 -6.82 6.42
CA ALA A 27 -6.39 -5.63 6.28
C ALA A 27 -7.17 -4.40 6.75
N ILE A 28 -6.68 -3.71 7.79
CA ILE A 28 -7.25 -2.43 8.22
C ILE A 28 -6.91 -1.38 7.16
N PHE A 29 -7.92 -0.97 6.40
CA PHE A 29 -7.76 -0.15 5.20
C PHE A 29 -8.06 1.34 5.42
N SER A 30 -8.53 1.77 6.59
CA SER A 30 -8.79 3.20 6.86
C SER A 30 -7.65 3.84 7.66
N ARG A 31 -7.36 5.12 7.39
CA ARG A 31 -6.38 5.92 8.13
C ARG A 31 -6.97 7.27 8.52
N GLN A 32 -6.79 7.65 9.79
CA GLN A 32 -7.13 8.98 10.30
C GLN A 32 -6.02 9.97 9.95
N ARG A 33 -5.75 10.15 8.65
CA ARG A 33 -4.66 10.97 8.10
C ARG A 33 -5.19 11.83 6.97
N TYR A 34 -4.61 13.02 6.81
CA TYR A 34 -4.92 13.90 5.68
C TYR A 34 -4.35 13.37 4.36
N TRP A 35 -3.06 13.00 4.35
CA TRP A 35 -2.34 12.67 3.12
C TRP A 35 -2.53 11.19 2.73
N GLY A 36 -3.59 10.92 1.99
CA GLY A 36 -3.91 9.61 1.40
C GLY A 36 -5.10 9.73 0.45
N GLU A 37 -5.37 8.70 -0.36
CA GLU A 37 -6.51 8.75 -1.28
C GLU A 37 -7.85 8.80 -0.51
N PRO A 38 -8.77 9.73 -0.83
CA PRO A 38 -10.11 9.75 -0.25
C PRO A 38 -10.89 8.48 -0.60
N PHE A 39 -11.68 7.98 0.35
CA PHE A 39 -12.69 6.97 0.01
C PHE A 39 -13.83 7.63 -0.76
N PRO A 40 -14.27 7.07 -1.90
CA PRO A 40 -15.44 7.57 -2.63
C PRO A 40 -16.74 7.11 -1.96
N VAL A 41 -16.93 7.47 -0.70
CA VAL A 41 -18.03 7.05 0.17
C VAL A 41 -18.65 8.26 0.85
N TYR A 42 -19.98 8.32 0.83
CA TYR A 42 -20.78 9.25 1.64
C TYR A 42 -21.74 8.47 2.55
N TYR A 43 -22.20 9.10 3.63
CA TYR A 43 -23.03 8.46 4.64
C TYR A 43 -24.45 9.02 4.65
N LYS A 44 -25.42 8.17 4.33
CA LYS A 44 -26.85 8.48 4.44
C LYS A 44 -27.43 7.76 5.64
N ASN A 45 -27.85 8.53 6.65
CA ASN A 45 -28.38 8.00 7.92
C ASN A 45 -27.45 6.96 8.59
N GLY A 46 -26.14 7.21 8.54
CA GLY A 46 -25.11 6.31 9.09
C GLY A 46 -24.78 5.09 8.23
N MET A 47 -25.46 4.89 7.10
CA MET A 47 -25.15 3.82 6.15
C MET A 47 -24.22 4.32 5.04
N PRO A 48 -23.16 3.58 4.68
CA PRO A 48 -22.22 3.98 3.63
C PRO A 48 -22.81 3.73 2.23
N TYR A 49 -22.63 4.71 1.34
CA TYR A 49 -22.99 4.64 -0.08
C TYR A 49 -21.79 5.06 -0.93
N MET A 50 -21.60 4.38 -2.06
CA MET A 50 -20.51 4.68 -2.99
C MET A 50 -20.86 5.86 -3.89
N ILE A 51 -19.89 6.72 -4.16
CA ILE A 51 -19.95 7.69 -5.25
C ILE A 51 -19.89 6.95 -6.59
N ASP A 52 -20.67 7.41 -7.56
CA ASP A 52 -20.67 6.84 -8.91
C ASP A 52 -19.29 6.99 -9.57
N SER A 53 -18.81 5.93 -10.25
CA SER A 53 -17.48 5.91 -10.84
C SER A 53 -17.25 7.00 -11.91
N SER A 54 -18.31 7.47 -12.57
CA SER A 54 -18.22 8.56 -13.56
C SER A 54 -17.93 9.93 -12.96
N LYS A 55 -18.10 10.08 -11.65
CA LYS A 55 -17.85 11.31 -10.90
C LYS A 55 -16.49 11.34 -10.21
N LEU A 56 -15.68 10.30 -10.38
CA LEU A 56 -14.31 10.24 -9.90
C LEU A 56 -13.38 11.04 -10.83
N PRO A 57 -12.27 11.59 -10.32
CA PRO A 57 -11.71 11.41 -8.97
C PRO A 57 -12.37 12.29 -7.89
N LEU A 58 -12.39 11.79 -6.65
CA LEU A 58 -12.66 12.60 -5.47
C LEU A 58 -11.33 13.22 -4.99
N GLU A 59 -11.18 14.52 -5.17
CA GLU A 59 -9.96 15.24 -4.82
C GLU A 59 -9.91 15.61 -3.33
N LEU A 60 -8.72 15.61 -2.73
CA LEU A 60 -8.55 16.04 -1.34
C LEU A 60 -8.87 17.55 -1.21
N PRO A 61 -9.59 17.96 -0.15
CA PRO A 61 -9.90 19.36 0.08
C PRO A 61 -8.71 20.04 0.76
N GLU A 62 -8.58 21.36 0.60
CA GLU A 62 -7.63 22.11 1.42
C GLU A 62 -8.13 22.17 2.87
N VAL A 63 -7.22 21.94 3.83
CA VAL A 63 -7.51 22.03 5.27
C VAL A 63 -6.50 22.92 5.99
N ALA A 64 -6.96 23.65 7.00
CA ALA A 64 -6.11 24.55 7.78
C ALA A 64 -5.19 23.81 8.77
N LYS A 65 -5.57 22.61 9.22
CA LYS A 65 -4.85 21.81 10.22
C LYS A 65 -4.81 20.35 9.79
N PHE A 66 -3.63 19.72 9.96
CA PHE A 66 -3.40 18.31 9.59
C PHE A 66 -3.43 17.34 10.77
N LEU A 67 -3.61 17.87 11.99
CA LEU A 67 -3.80 17.06 13.19
C LEU A 67 -5.29 16.69 13.32
N PRO A 68 -5.62 15.63 14.09
CA PRO A 68 -7.00 15.34 14.45
C PRO A 68 -7.70 16.55 15.06
N THR A 69 -9.02 16.61 14.89
CA THR A 69 -9.85 17.65 15.50
C THR A 69 -9.83 17.55 17.02
N GLU A 70 -10.28 18.59 17.72
CA GLU A 70 -10.39 18.59 19.18
C GLU A 70 -11.38 17.51 19.69
N THR A 71 -12.35 17.12 18.86
CA THR A 71 -13.32 16.04 19.11
C THR A 71 -12.77 14.65 18.79
N GLY A 72 -11.55 14.55 18.25
CA GLY A 72 -10.87 13.29 17.93
C GLY A 72 -11.15 12.75 16.53
N GLU A 73 -11.78 13.54 15.66
CA GLU A 73 -12.07 13.16 14.27
C GLU A 73 -10.80 13.25 13.40
N PRO A 74 -10.77 12.55 12.24
CA PRO A 74 -9.66 12.65 11.30
C PRO A 74 -9.41 14.08 10.81
N PRO A 75 -8.22 14.37 10.26
CA PRO A 75 -7.89 15.71 9.76
C PRO A 75 -8.88 16.28 8.72
N LEU A 76 -9.54 15.43 7.92
CA LEU A 76 -10.56 15.87 6.96
C LEU A 76 -11.80 16.47 7.65
N GLY A 77 -12.01 16.22 8.94
CA GLY A 77 -13.05 16.90 9.73
C GLY A 77 -12.85 18.41 9.85
N HIS A 78 -11.65 18.94 9.52
CA HIS A 78 -11.41 20.38 9.44
C HIS A 78 -11.82 21.02 8.10
N ALA A 79 -12.17 20.23 7.08
CA ALA A 79 -12.57 20.77 5.78
C ALA A 79 -13.93 21.48 5.87
N THR A 80 -14.05 22.65 5.25
CA THR A 80 -15.34 23.37 5.14
C THR A 80 -16.18 22.83 3.99
N LYS A 81 -15.53 22.39 2.91
CA LYS A 81 -16.11 21.83 1.70
C LYS A 81 -15.81 20.33 1.57
N TRP A 82 -16.65 19.50 2.20
CA TRP A 82 -16.49 18.04 2.25
C TRP A 82 -17.82 17.29 2.42
N ALA A 83 -18.87 17.75 1.74
CA ALA A 83 -20.16 17.09 1.65
C ALA A 83 -20.45 16.67 0.21
N TRP A 84 -21.21 15.59 0.03
CA TRP A 84 -21.60 15.07 -1.27
C TRP A 84 -23.04 15.45 -1.61
N ASP A 85 -23.24 16.20 -2.70
CA ASP A 85 -24.54 16.47 -3.30
C ASP A 85 -24.87 15.36 -4.31
N VAL A 86 -25.86 14.52 -3.99
CA VAL A 86 -26.23 13.35 -4.82
C VAL A 86 -26.92 13.77 -6.12
N GLU A 87 -27.62 14.91 -6.14
CA GLU A 87 -28.36 15.36 -7.33
C GLU A 87 -27.41 16.00 -8.36
N LYS A 88 -26.47 16.83 -7.90
CA LYS A 88 -25.46 17.44 -8.77
C LYS A 88 -24.30 16.51 -9.07
N GLY A 89 -23.98 15.60 -8.14
CA GLY A 89 -22.83 14.73 -8.20
C GLY A 89 -21.51 15.50 -8.07
N GLU A 90 -21.44 16.38 -7.07
CA GLU A 90 -20.24 17.18 -6.78
C GLU A 90 -20.04 17.37 -5.27
N VAL A 91 -18.83 17.80 -4.89
CA VAL A 91 -18.51 18.15 -3.49
C VAL A 91 -18.96 19.58 -3.20
N VAL A 92 -19.71 19.77 -2.11
CA VAL A 92 -20.28 21.05 -1.66
C VAL A 92 -19.87 21.38 -0.22
N GLU A 93 -20.22 22.59 0.24
CA GLU A 93 -19.96 23.07 1.60
C GLU A 93 -20.74 22.28 2.65
N ASN A 94 -20.11 22.02 3.80
CA ASN A 94 -20.66 21.17 4.87
C ASN A 94 -21.89 21.79 5.55
N ASN A 95 -22.06 23.12 5.50
CA ASN A 95 -23.23 23.79 6.05
C ASN A 95 -24.52 23.52 5.25
N LEU A 96 -24.41 22.94 4.04
CA LEU A 96 -25.54 22.57 3.20
C LEU A 96 -26.04 21.14 3.47
N ILE A 97 -25.42 20.38 4.38
CA ILE A 97 -25.84 19.02 4.72
C ILE A 97 -27.26 19.05 5.27
N ASP A 98 -28.19 18.43 4.52
CA ASP A 98 -29.61 18.33 4.87
C ASP A 98 -30.05 16.89 5.17
N ASN A 99 -29.19 15.90 4.90
CA ASN A 99 -29.48 14.47 4.99
C ASN A 99 -30.66 14.00 4.10
N VAL A 100 -30.98 14.76 3.05
CA VAL A 100 -31.98 14.40 2.04
C VAL A 100 -31.32 14.25 0.67
N THR A 101 -30.60 15.28 0.23
CA THR A 101 -29.85 15.30 -1.03
C THR A 101 -28.35 15.49 -0.80
N ILE A 102 -27.95 16.12 0.30
CA ILE A 102 -26.57 16.42 0.66
C ILE A 102 -26.18 15.66 1.92
N PHE A 103 -25.09 14.89 1.82
CA PHE A 103 -24.63 13.95 2.85
C PHE A 103 -23.15 14.14 3.20
N PRO A 104 -22.72 13.81 4.44
CA PRO A 104 -21.31 13.86 4.82
C PRO A 104 -20.47 12.80 4.07
N LEU A 105 -19.27 13.17 3.64
CA LEU A 105 -18.27 12.27 3.06
C LEU A 105 -17.45 11.54 4.13
N GLU A 106 -16.83 10.42 3.76
CA GLU A 106 -15.85 9.72 4.58
C GLU A 106 -14.67 10.64 4.96
N LEU A 107 -14.27 10.60 6.23
CA LEU A 107 -13.21 11.44 6.78
C LEU A 107 -11.85 10.73 6.85
N ASN A 108 -11.85 9.40 6.76
CA ASN A 108 -10.63 8.63 6.65
C ASN A 108 -10.09 8.62 5.21
N THR A 109 -8.80 8.34 5.09
CA THR A 109 -8.13 8.13 3.81
C THR A 109 -7.59 6.70 3.72
N MET A 110 -7.30 6.26 2.49
CA MET A 110 -6.64 4.98 2.24
C MET A 110 -5.17 5.04 2.69
N PRO A 111 -4.58 3.92 3.14
CA PRO A 111 -3.17 3.84 3.51
C PRO A 111 -2.30 3.84 2.26
N GLY A 112 -1.04 4.25 2.40
CA GLY A 112 -0.08 4.22 1.28
C GLY A 112 0.19 2.83 0.65
N PHE A 113 -0.27 1.74 1.28
CA PHE A 113 -0.24 0.43 0.63
C PHE A 113 -1.36 0.23 -0.39
N ALA A 114 -2.43 1.05 -0.38
CA ALA A 114 -3.49 0.99 -1.37
C ALA A 114 -2.94 1.24 -2.78
N GLY A 115 -2.28 2.38 -2.99
CA GLY A 115 -1.62 2.69 -4.26
C GLY A 115 -0.46 1.76 -4.58
N SER A 116 0.39 1.43 -3.59
CA SER A 116 1.57 0.60 -3.86
C SER A 116 1.26 -0.89 -4.05
N SER A 117 0.02 -1.37 -3.92
CA SER A 117 -0.31 -2.80 -4.15
C SER A 117 -0.50 -3.15 -5.63
N ALA A 118 -0.76 -2.18 -6.50
CA ALA A 118 -1.02 -2.43 -7.93
C ALA A 118 -0.25 -1.48 -8.87
N TYR A 119 0.69 -0.69 -8.34
CA TYR A 119 1.41 0.33 -9.10
C TYR A 119 2.19 -0.21 -10.32
N TYR A 120 2.66 -1.46 -10.27
CA TYR A 120 3.40 -2.09 -11.38
C TYR A 120 2.51 -2.28 -12.62
N LEU A 121 1.21 -2.53 -12.45
CA LEU A 121 0.25 -2.54 -13.56
C LEU A 121 0.11 -1.14 -14.16
N ARG A 122 0.07 -0.12 -13.31
CA ARG A 122 -0.05 1.27 -13.79
C ARG A 122 1.17 1.70 -14.62
N TYR A 123 2.37 1.20 -14.32
CA TYR A 123 3.54 1.45 -15.17
C TYR A 123 3.45 0.85 -16.57
N MET A 124 2.62 -0.19 -16.77
CA MET A 124 2.39 -0.77 -18.10
C MET A 124 1.58 0.16 -19.01
N ASP A 125 0.71 0.98 -18.42
CA ASP A 125 -0.20 1.90 -19.15
C ASP A 125 -0.52 3.18 -18.34
N PRO A 126 0.47 4.07 -18.11
CA PRO A 126 0.38 5.15 -17.12
C PRO A 126 -0.55 6.30 -17.52
N HIS A 127 -0.93 6.40 -18.79
CA HIS A 127 -1.73 7.49 -19.34
C HIS A 127 -3.18 7.09 -19.65
N ASN A 128 -3.57 5.86 -19.31
CA ASN A 128 -4.93 5.39 -19.54
C ASN A 128 -5.89 6.00 -18.52
N ALA A 129 -6.85 6.81 -18.99
CA ALA A 129 -7.85 7.45 -18.14
C ALA A 129 -9.11 6.59 -17.90
N GLN A 130 -9.24 5.46 -18.58
CA GLN A 130 -10.45 4.62 -18.58
C GLN A 130 -10.30 3.33 -17.78
N ALA A 131 -9.06 2.85 -17.62
CA ALA A 131 -8.76 1.62 -16.90
C ALA A 131 -7.43 1.72 -16.15
N LEU A 132 -7.23 0.82 -15.19
CA LEU A 132 -5.96 0.67 -14.47
C LEU A 132 -4.82 0.33 -15.44
N VAL A 133 -5.07 -0.64 -16.32
CA VAL A 133 -4.19 -1.10 -17.41
C VAL A 133 -5.06 -1.60 -18.57
N SER A 134 -4.66 -1.36 -19.81
CA SER A 134 -5.35 -1.94 -20.98
C SER A 134 -5.00 -3.41 -21.18
N GLU A 135 -5.94 -4.20 -21.71
CA GLU A 135 -5.72 -5.62 -22.04
C GLU A 135 -4.49 -5.82 -22.92
N LYS A 136 -4.29 -4.95 -23.92
CA LYS A 136 -3.11 -5.01 -24.80
C LYS A 136 -1.79 -4.83 -24.02
N ALA A 137 -1.75 -3.88 -23.07
CA ALA A 137 -0.55 -3.62 -22.28
C ALA A 137 -0.30 -4.76 -21.27
N ASP A 138 -1.34 -5.24 -20.61
CA ASP A 138 -1.25 -6.36 -19.67
C ASP A 138 -0.83 -7.66 -20.38
N HIS A 139 -1.36 -7.97 -21.56
CA HIS A 139 -0.92 -9.14 -22.34
C HIS A 139 0.54 -9.04 -22.82
N TYR A 140 1.03 -7.83 -23.08
CA TYR A 140 2.41 -7.61 -23.50
C TYR A 140 3.40 -7.75 -22.33
N TRP A 141 3.13 -7.10 -21.20
CA TRP A 141 4.05 -7.09 -20.05
C TRP A 141 3.84 -8.28 -19.10
N GLN A 142 2.59 -8.74 -18.93
CA GLN A 142 2.13 -9.86 -18.10
C GLN A 142 2.36 -9.71 -16.60
N ASN A 143 3.61 -9.58 -16.18
CA ASN A 143 4.05 -9.53 -14.80
C ASN A 143 5.50 -9.00 -14.74
N VAL A 144 6.00 -8.72 -13.54
CA VAL A 144 7.39 -8.29 -13.37
C VAL A 144 8.31 -9.51 -13.34
N ASP A 145 9.26 -9.60 -14.26
CA ASP A 145 10.24 -10.70 -14.32
C ASP A 145 11.14 -10.75 -13.08
N LEU A 146 11.69 -9.60 -12.70
CA LEU A 146 12.62 -9.44 -11.59
C LEU A 146 12.24 -8.24 -10.72
N TYR A 147 11.75 -8.53 -9.52
CA TYR A 147 11.50 -7.54 -8.48
C TYR A 147 12.67 -7.50 -7.50
N VAL A 148 13.26 -6.31 -7.29
CA VAL A 148 14.36 -6.09 -6.34
C VAL A 148 13.88 -5.17 -5.22
N GLY A 149 13.89 -5.64 -3.98
CA GLY A 149 13.41 -4.87 -2.83
C GLY A 149 13.86 -5.44 -1.50
N GLY A 150 13.94 -4.63 -0.44
CA GLY A 150 14.43 -5.08 0.85
C GLY A 150 13.49 -6.10 1.54
N THR A 151 14.03 -6.88 2.46
CA THR A 151 13.27 -7.93 3.17
C THR A 151 12.21 -7.37 4.12
N GLU A 152 12.30 -6.11 4.50
CA GLU A 152 11.32 -5.39 5.32
C GLU A 152 9.91 -5.39 4.73
N HIS A 153 9.79 -5.55 3.41
CA HIS A 153 8.51 -5.58 2.71
C HIS A 153 7.86 -6.96 2.63
N ALA A 154 8.50 -8.01 3.16
CA ALA A 154 8.04 -9.40 3.08
C ALA A 154 6.65 -9.62 3.70
N THR A 155 6.33 -8.93 4.80
CA THR A 155 5.04 -9.05 5.50
C THR A 155 4.09 -7.87 5.24
N GLY A 156 4.51 -6.91 4.41
CA GLY A 156 3.73 -5.73 4.04
C GLY A 156 3.40 -5.74 2.57
N HIS A 157 4.05 -4.86 1.81
CA HIS A 157 3.84 -4.66 0.38
C HIS A 157 3.78 -5.97 -0.42
N LEU A 158 4.69 -6.92 -0.19
CA LEU A 158 4.71 -8.16 -0.98
C LEU A 158 3.47 -9.04 -0.76
N ILE A 159 2.87 -9.04 0.45
CA ILE A 159 1.61 -9.75 0.70
C ILE A 159 0.45 -9.01 0.03
N TYR A 160 0.37 -7.69 0.21
CA TYR A 160 -0.73 -6.91 -0.35
C TYR A 160 -0.72 -6.89 -1.88
N SER A 161 0.44 -6.77 -2.52
CA SER A 161 0.56 -6.84 -3.98
C SER A 161 0.07 -8.18 -4.53
N ARG A 162 0.39 -9.30 -3.86
CA ARG A 162 -0.12 -10.61 -4.26
C ARG A 162 -1.63 -10.73 -4.06
N PHE A 163 -2.15 -10.26 -2.93
CA PHE A 163 -3.59 -10.25 -2.68
C PHE A 163 -4.35 -9.44 -3.74
N TRP A 164 -3.93 -8.21 -3.99
CA TRP A 164 -4.54 -7.34 -5.00
C TRP A 164 -4.42 -7.90 -6.41
N ASN A 165 -3.27 -8.48 -6.77
CA ASN A 165 -3.11 -9.10 -8.08
C ASN A 165 -4.08 -10.27 -8.29
N LYS A 166 -4.25 -11.14 -7.27
CA LYS A 166 -5.20 -12.25 -7.34
C LYS A 166 -6.64 -11.75 -7.49
N PHE A 167 -7.01 -10.73 -6.72
CA PHE A 167 -8.31 -10.08 -6.86
C PHE A 167 -8.51 -9.51 -8.29
N LEU A 168 -7.51 -8.83 -8.84
CA LEU A 168 -7.56 -8.26 -10.19
C LEU A 168 -7.56 -9.33 -11.28
N HIS A 169 -6.86 -10.44 -11.06
CA HIS A 169 -6.86 -11.60 -11.96
C HIS A 169 -8.23 -12.28 -11.98
N ASP A 170 -8.86 -12.46 -10.82
CA ASP A 170 -10.22 -13.01 -10.72
C ASP A 170 -11.26 -12.11 -11.42
N LEU A 171 -11.01 -10.79 -11.48
CA LEU A 171 -11.81 -9.82 -12.25
C LEU A 171 -11.43 -9.75 -13.75
N GLY A 172 -10.41 -10.48 -14.20
CA GLY A 172 -9.93 -10.46 -15.58
C GLY A 172 -9.14 -9.20 -15.99
N VAL A 173 -8.68 -8.40 -15.02
CA VAL A 173 -7.87 -7.19 -15.27
C VAL A 173 -6.39 -7.52 -15.48
N SER A 174 -5.88 -8.54 -14.78
CA SER A 174 -4.51 -9.05 -14.99
C SER A 174 -4.52 -10.49 -15.47
N ILE A 175 -3.70 -10.80 -16.46
CA ILE A 175 -3.58 -12.13 -17.08
C ILE A 175 -2.79 -13.12 -16.22
N LYS A 176 -1.92 -12.66 -15.32
CA LYS A 176 -1.11 -13.53 -14.45
C LYS A 176 -1.64 -13.52 -13.03
N GLU A 177 -1.68 -14.69 -12.40
CA GLU A 177 -2.13 -14.85 -11.02
C GLU A 177 -1.13 -14.28 -9.98
N GLU A 178 0.15 -14.18 -10.32
CA GLU A 178 1.21 -13.64 -9.46
C GLU A 178 1.92 -12.44 -10.12
N PRO A 179 2.16 -11.35 -9.38
CA PRO A 179 2.67 -10.11 -9.95
C PRO A 179 4.18 -10.12 -10.22
N PHE A 180 4.94 -10.95 -9.50
CA PHE A 180 6.41 -10.98 -9.54
C PHE A 180 6.89 -12.41 -9.76
N GLN A 181 7.64 -12.65 -10.85
CA GLN A 181 8.16 -13.99 -11.18
C GLN A 181 9.38 -14.35 -10.33
N LYS A 182 10.29 -13.39 -10.14
CA LYS A 182 11.47 -13.55 -9.30
C LYS A 182 11.61 -12.36 -8.36
N LEU A 183 11.77 -12.66 -7.08
CA LEU A 183 12.07 -11.69 -6.04
C LEU A 183 13.54 -11.83 -5.62
N VAL A 184 14.28 -10.72 -5.59
CA VAL A 184 15.64 -10.66 -5.04
C VAL A 184 15.69 -9.58 -3.98
N ASN A 185 16.12 -9.95 -2.77
CA ASN A 185 16.31 -8.98 -1.71
C ASN A 185 17.74 -8.45 -1.69
N GLN A 186 17.90 -7.13 -1.84
CA GLN A 186 19.19 -6.49 -1.62
C GLN A 186 19.50 -6.41 -0.12
N GLY A 187 20.76 -6.65 0.26
CA GLY A 187 21.25 -6.36 1.59
C GLY A 187 21.26 -4.85 1.87
N MET A 188 21.14 -4.49 3.14
CA MET A 188 21.18 -3.10 3.58
C MET A 188 22.57 -2.50 3.37
N ILE A 189 22.63 -1.29 2.80
CA ILE A 189 23.87 -0.49 2.78
C ILE A 189 24.08 0.08 4.18
N GLN A 190 25.18 -0.28 4.82
CA GLN A 190 25.55 0.20 6.14
C GLN A 190 26.59 1.33 6.04
N GLY A 191 26.49 2.33 6.92
CA GLY A 191 27.49 3.39 7.09
C GLY A 191 28.34 3.19 8.35
N ARG A 192 29.58 3.69 8.35
CA ARG A 192 30.39 3.76 9.58
C ARG A 192 29.90 4.90 10.47
N SER A 193 29.29 4.58 11.61
CA SER A 193 28.93 5.56 12.64
C SER A 193 30.15 5.92 13.50
N ASN A 194 31.04 6.76 12.98
CA ASN A 194 32.18 7.27 13.76
C ASN A 194 31.78 8.47 14.65
N PHE A 195 30.75 8.31 15.48
CA PHE A 195 30.44 9.23 16.58
C PHE A 195 29.90 8.43 17.78
N CYS A 196 30.80 8.08 18.69
CA CYS A 196 30.47 7.81 20.08
C CYS A 196 31.08 8.95 20.90
N ILE A 197 30.34 10.04 21.13
CA ILE A 197 30.60 10.96 22.23
C ILE A 197 29.27 11.24 22.94
N SER A 198 29.29 11.06 24.25
CA SER A 198 28.18 11.11 25.18
C SER A 198 27.66 12.53 25.42
N HIS A 199 26.45 12.83 24.96
CA HIS A 199 25.38 13.45 25.75
C HIS A 199 24.10 13.59 24.89
N GLN A 200 22.99 13.12 25.44
CA GLN A 200 21.62 13.08 24.87
C GLN A 200 21.36 12.03 23.77
N ARG A 201 20.36 11.18 24.05
CA ARG A 201 19.86 10.08 23.21
C ARG A 201 19.13 10.60 21.97
N HIS A 202 19.84 11.14 20.99
CA HIS A 202 19.35 11.21 19.62
C HIS A 202 20.08 10.14 18.80
N GLN A 203 19.33 9.19 18.24
CA GLN A 203 19.86 8.30 17.20
C GLN A 203 20.21 9.17 15.99
N HIS A 204 21.47 9.55 15.86
CA HIS A 204 21.97 10.15 14.63
C HIS A 204 22.02 9.05 13.57
N LEU A 205 20.97 8.96 12.74
CA LEU A 205 21.02 8.17 11.51
C LEU A 205 22.13 8.77 10.65
N CYS A 206 23.14 7.96 10.30
CA CYS A 206 24.15 8.35 9.33
C CYS A 206 23.50 8.34 7.93
N VAL A 207 23.07 9.51 7.46
CA VAL A 207 22.51 9.68 6.11
C VAL A 207 23.64 10.06 5.16
N ILE A 208 23.93 9.19 4.20
CA ILE A 208 24.84 9.51 3.10
C ILE A 208 24.00 10.14 1.98
N GLU A 209 24.19 11.43 1.74
CA GLU A 209 23.60 12.12 0.59
C GLU A 209 24.28 11.62 -0.70
N PRO A 210 23.55 11.02 -1.65
CA PRO A 210 24.14 10.41 -2.84
C PRO A 210 24.84 11.42 -3.75
N GLU A 211 24.45 12.70 -3.71
CA GLU A 211 25.09 13.76 -4.50
C GLU A 211 26.54 14.05 -4.11
N ARG A 212 26.91 13.86 -2.83
CA ARG A 212 28.27 14.17 -2.35
C ARG A 212 29.34 13.26 -2.98
N PRO A 213 29.21 11.92 -2.96
CA PRO A 213 30.16 11.04 -3.64
C PRO A 213 30.10 11.18 -5.16
N VAL A 214 28.94 11.45 -5.76
CA VAL A 214 28.81 11.68 -7.21
C VAL A 214 29.60 12.93 -7.64
N ARG A 215 29.50 14.03 -6.90
CA ARG A 215 30.30 15.25 -7.13
C ARG A 215 31.80 15.00 -7.04
N ASN A 216 32.23 14.16 -6.09
CA ASN A 216 33.65 13.96 -5.80
C ASN A 216 34.32 12.87 -6.64
N HIS A 217 33.57 11.84 -7.07
CA HIS A 217 34.15 10.61 -7.64
C HIS A 217 33.43 10.09 -8.88
N SER A 218 32.42 10.80 -9.41
CA SER A 218 31.52 10.39 -10.49
C SER A 218 30.46 9.34 -10.10
N ALA A 219 29.36 9.31 -10.86
CA ALA A 219 28.29 8.35 -10.67
C ALA A 219 28.73 6.89 -10.93
N ALA A 220 29.60 6.68 -11.93
CA ALA A 220 30.11 5.35 -12.27
C ALA A 220 30.88 4.73 -11.09
N CYS A 221 31.78 5.50 -10.47
CA CYS A 221 32.52 5.04 -9.29
C CYS A 221 31.60 4.69 -8.12
N GLY A 222 30.55 5.49 -7.88
CA GLY A 222 29.55 5.21 -6.85
C GLY A 222 28.78 3.91 -7.10
N CYS A 223 28.32 3.70 -8.33
CA CYS A 223 27.62 2.47 -8.73
C CYS A 223 28.51 1.23 -8.62
N GLU A 224 29.75 1.29 -9.13
CA GLU A 224 30.71 0.19 -9.03
C GLU A 224 31.03 -0.15 -7.59
N TYR A 225 31.24 0.86 -6.73
CA TYR A 225 31.48 0.63 -5.31
C TYR A 225 30.32 -0.15 -4.65
N CYS A 226 29.07 0.22 -4.92
CA CYS A 226 27.90 -0.49 -4.41
C CYS A 226 27.80 -1.92 -4.96
N ILE A 227 28.02 -2.11 -6.26
CA ILE A 227 27.95 -3.43 -6.91
C ILE A 227 29.05 -4.37 -6.38
N GLN A 228 30.30 -3.92 -6.31
CA GLN A 228 31.42 -4.72 -5.83
C GLN A 228 31.25 -5.11 -4.36
N ARG A 229 30.79 -4.18 -3.51
CA ARG A 229 30.49 -4.47 -2.10
C ARG A 229 29.34 -5.47 -1.95
N TYR A 230 28.34 -5.42 -2.82
CA TYR A 230 27.26 -6.40 -2.85
C TYR A 230 27.76 -7.79 -3.26
N SER A 231 28.58 -7.88 -4.31
CA SER A 231 29.18 -9.14 -4.80
C SER A 231 30.13 -9.77 -3.78
N GLY A 232 30.94 -8.97 -3.08
CA GLY A 232 31.83 -9.45 -2.02
C GLY A 232 31.11 -9.95 -0.76
N CYS A 233 29.87 -9.55 -0.54
CA CYS A 233 29.06 -10.05 0.58
C CYS A 233 28.48 -11.45 0.27
N ARG A 234 28.19 -11.76 -1.00
CA ARG A 234 27.73 -13.09 -1.43
C ARG A 234 28.80 -14.17 -1.26
N SER A 235 30.06 -13.87 -1.52
CA SER A 235 31.16 -14.83 -1.31
C SER A 235 31.31 -15.20 0.17
N PHE A 236 31.11 -14.25 1.09
CA PHE A 236 31.12 -14.52 2.53
C PHE A 236 29.90 -15.34 3.02
N GLN A 237 28.70 -15.09 2.47
CA GLN A 237 27.52 -15.90 2.85
C GLN A 237 27.58 -17.33 2.32
N SER A 238 28.17 -17.59 1.15
CA SER A 238 28.36 -18.96 0.63
C SER A 238 29.43 -19.77 1.39
N MET A 239 30.30 -19.12 2.15
CA MET A 239 31.29 -19.78 3.02
C MET A 239 30.75 -20.06 4.43
N ALA A 240 29.55 -19.56 4.77
CA ALA A 240 28.93 -19.69 6.08
C ALA A 240 27.71 -20.65 6.09
N SER A 241 27.49 -21.40 5.01
CA SER A 241 26.45 -22.43 4.87
C SER A 241 27.06 -23.81 4.67
#